data_AF-A0AAV1GAL8-F1
#
_entry.id   AF-A0AAV1GAL8-F1
#
_cell.length_a   1.000
_cell.length_b   1.000
_cell.length_c   1.000
_cell.angle_alpha   90.00
_cell.angle_beta   90.00
_cell.angle_gamma   90.00
#
_symmetry.space_group_name_H-M   'P 1'
#
loop_
_entity.id
_entity.type
_entity.pdbx_description
1 polymer ?
#
loop_
_entity_poly.entity_id
_entity_poly.type
_entity_poly.pdbx_seq_one_letter_code
_entity_poly.pdbx_strand_id
1 'polypeptide(L)'
;MMADSFMLCSRKLLVLSVSLYPGLRSIGVQLHSALTGSYAPGHHSLILINSPNEQAARDIGRAIMERRLAASVNILCRTSTMYYWKDEIQDASEILMLVKTKTSRIQQISDYVRSVHPYANPEVLSFLVEDGSLAYMKWMDEAIPDD
;
A
#
# COMPACT_ATOMS: atom_id res chain seq x y z
N MET A 1 29.55 -37.33 17.14
CA MET A 1 29.65 -36.18 18.07
C MET A 1 30.28 -34.94 17.43
N MET A 2 31.52 -34.98 16.93
CA MET A 2 32.16 -33.79 16.33
C MET A 2 31.57 -33.43 14.94
N ALA A 3 31.28 -34.43 14.10
CA ALA A 3 30.63 -34.25 12.80
C ALA A 3 29.19 -33.71 12.92
N ASP A 4 28.43 -34.18 13.91
CA ASP A 4 27.04 -33.73 14.15
C ASP A 4 27.00 -32.26 14.57
N SER A 5 27.95 -31.81 15.39
CA SER A 5 28.07 -30.42 15.82
C SER A 5 28.44 -29.48 14.67
N PHE A 6 29.29 -29.94 13.74
CA PHE A 6 29.68 -29.17 12.55
C PHE A 6 28.52 -29.04 11.55
N MET A 7 27.79 -30.13 11.32
CA MET A 7 26.61 -30.14 10.44
C MET A 7 25.47 -29.27 11.01
N LEU A 8 25.29 -29.26 12.34
CA LEU A 8 24.33 -28.40 13.01
C LEU A 8 24.72 -26.91 12.94
N CYS A 9 26.00 -26.59 13.05
CA CYS A 9 26.52 -25.22 12.92
C CYS A 9 26.34 -24.69 11.49
N SER A 10 26.70 -25.49 10.48
CA SER A 10 26.53 -25.15 9.06
C SER A 10 25.06 -24.91 8.69
N ARG A 11 24.14 -25.78 9.15
CA ARG A 11 22.69 -25.58 8.96
C ARG A 11 22.19 -24.31 9.63
N LYS A 12 22.62 -24.02 10.86
CA LYS A 12 22.24 -22.79 11.56
C LYS A 12 22.74 -21.54 10.83
N LEU A 13 23.97 -21.56 10.30
CA LEU A 13 24.53 -20.44 9.55
C LEU A 13 23.78 -20.19 8.23
N LEU A 14 23.41 -21.27 7.52
CA LEU A 14 22.64 -21.20 6.27
C LEU A 14 21.22 -20.67 6.52
N VAL A 15 20.56 -21.13 7.59
CA VAL A 15 19.23 -20.63 7.96
C VAL A 15 19.31 -19.15 8.32
N LEU A 16 20.29 -18.74 9.13
CA LEU A 16 20.52 -17.33 9.46
C LEU A 16 20.78 -16.46 8.24
N SER A 17 21.63 -16.91 7.31
CA SER A 17 21.96 -16.13 6.11
C SER A 17 20.75 -15.99 5.18
N VAL A 18 19.99 -17.06 4.95
CA VAL A 18 18.77 -17.03 4.14
C VAL A 18 17.68 -16.17 4.78
N SER A 19 17.52 -16.24 6.11
CA SER A 19 16.52 -15.44 6.83
C SER A 19 16.88 -13.95 6.90
N LEU A 20 18.16 -13.59 6.99
CA LEU A 20 18.61 -12.18 7.06
C LEU A 20 18.73 -11.53 5.67
N TYR A 21 18.87 -12.32 4.61
CA TYR A 21 19.09 -11.82 3.25
C TYR A 21 18.04 -10.81 2.76
N PRO A 22 16.72 -11.00 2.96
CA PRO A 22 15.73 -10.02 2.52
C PRO A 22 15.91 -8.65 3.19
N GLY A 23 16.23 -8.64 4.49
CA GLY A 23 16.46 -7.41 5.24
C GLY A 23 17.74 -6.70 4.77
N LEU A 24 18.84 -7.43 4.61
CA LEU A 24 20.09 -6.88 4.09
C LEU A 24 19.93 -6.34 2.66
N ARG A 25 19.17 -7.04 1.81
CA ARG A 25 18.85 -6.59 0.46
C ARG A 25 18.03 -5.29 0.49
N SER A 26 17.03 -5.19 1.35
CA SER A 26 16.20 -3.98 1.48
C SER A 26 17.04 -2.76 1.92
N ILE A 27 17.90 -2.94 2.92
CA ILE A 27 18.83 -1.90 3.37
C ILE A 27 19.77 -1.48 2.22
N GLY A 28 20.32 -2.44 1.47
CA GLY A 28 21.18 -2.16 0.33
C GLY A 28 20.49 -1.34 -0.76
N VAL A 29 19.22 -1.63 -1.06
CA VAL A 29 18.41 -0.87 -2.02
C VAL A 29 18.14 0.55 -1.52
N GLN A 30 17.76 0.71 -0.25
CA GLN A 30 17.52 2.03 0.34
C GLN A 30 18.79 2.89 0.36
N LEU A 31 19.93 2.30 0.74
CA LEU A 31 21.22 2.99 0.73
C LEU A 31 21.63 3.39 -0.69
N HIS A 32 21.46 2.50 -1.67
CA HIS A 32 21.74 2.82 -3.06
C HIS A 32 20.89 3.99 -3.55
N SER A 33 19.57 3.94 -3.33
CA SER A 33 18.63 5.02 -3.65
C SER A 33 19.05 6.35 -3.02
N ALA A 34 19.42 6.35 -1.73
CA ALA A 34 19.90 7.55 -1.04
C ALA A 34 21.19 8.12 -1.65
N LEU A 35 22.10 7.27 -2.12
CA LEU A 35 23.38 7.68 -2.70
C LEU A 35 23.26 8.13 -4.17
N THR A 36 22.40 7.49 -4.96
CA THR A 36 22.22 7.79 -6.39
C THR A 36 21.15 8.85 -6.65
N GLY A 37 20.36 9.22 -5.63
CA GLY A 37 19.16 10.03 -5.81
C GLY A 37 18.03 9.30 -6.56
N SER A 38 18.14 7.97 -6.72
CA SER A 38 17.08 7.15 -7.28
C SER A 38 15.92 7.00 -6.29
N TYR A 39 14.74 6.63 -6.77
CA TYR A 39 13.57 6.44 -5.93
C TYR A 39 13.77 5.25 -4.97
N ALA A 40 13.23 5.36 -3.75
CA ALA A 40 13.23 4.28 -2.76
C ALA A 40 11.97 3.41 -2.95
N PRO A 41 12.10 2.14 -3.41
CA PRO A 41 10.95 1.27 -3.60
C PRO A 41 10.14 1.10 -2.32
N GLY A 42 8.81 1.13 -2.45
CA GLY A 42 7.89 0.99 -1.33
C GLY A 42 7.70 2.23 -0.45
N HIS A 43 8.33 3.37 -0.76
CA HIS A 43 8.09 4.63 -0.03
C HIS A 43 6.65 5.14 -0.21
N HIS A 44 6.13 5.03 -1.43
CA HIS A 44 4.74 5.32 -1.79
C HIS A 44 3.95 4.05 -2.05
N SER A 45 2.63 4.19 -1.97
CA SER A 45 1.66 3.14 -2.24
C SER A 45 0.47 3.65 -3.04
N LEU A 46 -0.09 2.73 -3.83
CA LEU A 46 -1.37 2.88 -4.48
C LEU A 46 -2.42 2.10 -3.68
N ILE A 47 -3.45 2.79 -3.19
CA ILE A 47 -4.58 2.16 -2.52
C ILE A 47 -5.77 2.10 -3.48
N LEU A 48 -6.39 0.93 -3.57
CA LEU A 48 -7.64 0.66 -4.25
C LEU A 48 -8.76 0.62 -3.20
N ILE A 49 -9.80 1.42 -3.42
CA ILE A 49 -10.97 1.52 -2.53
C ILE A 49 -12.24 1.42 -3.37
N ASN A 50 -13.19 0.58 -2.97
CA ASN A 50 -14.53 0.58 -3.57
C ASN A 50 -15.49 1.49 -2.80
N SER A 51 -16.52 1.98 -3.48
CA SER A 51 -17.56 2.83 -2.90
C SER A 51 -18.92 2.55 -3.54
N PRO A 52 -20.04 2.58 -2.80
CA PRO A 52 -21.37 2.27 -3.33
C PRO A 52 -21.86 3.26 -4.38
N ASN A 53 -21.35 4.50 -4.38
CA ASN A 53 -21.73 5.52 -5.34
C ASN A 53 -20.69 6.64 -5.45
N GLU A 54 -20.89 7.50 -6.44
CA GLU A 54 -19.95 8.57 -6.80
C GLU A 54 -19.86 9.65 -5.71
N GLN A 55 -20.98 9.96 -5.06
CA GLN A 55 -21.01 10.95 -3.99
C GLN A 55 -20.16 10.49 -2.80
N ALA A 56 -20.37 9.26 -2.33
CA ALA A 56 -19.56 8.67 -1.26
C ALA A 56 -18.06 8.61 -1.63
N ALA A 57 -17.74 8.27 -2.87
CA ALA A 57 -16.35 8.26 -3.35
C ALA A 57 -15.72 9.67 -3.34
N ARG A 58 -16.47 10.68 -3.77
CA ARG A 58 -16.03 12.08 -3.78
C ARG A 58 -15.85 12.62 -2.35
N ASP A 59 -16.74 12.27 -1.44
CA ASP A 59 -16.69 12.73 -0.05
C ASP A 59 -15.51 12.09 0.71
N ILE A 60 -15.31 10.78 0.55
CA ILE A 60 -14.14 10.07 1.08
C ILE A 60 -12.85 10.67 0.50
N GLY A 61 -12.78 10.80 -0.84
CA GLY A 61 -11.61 11.32 -1.55
C GLY A 61 -11.24 12.74 -1.13
N ARG A 62 -12.24 13.63 -1.00
CA ARG A 62 -12.03 14.99 -0.52
C ARG A 62 -11.49 15.01 0.90
N ALA A 63 -12.10 14.25 1.81
CA ALA A 63 -11.71 14.27 3.21
C ALA A 63 -10.29 13.73 3.46
N ILE A 64 -9.87 12.66 2.76
CA ILE A 64 -8.49 12.16 2.92
C ILE A 64 -7.45 13.12 2.34
N MET A 65 -7.80 13.87 1.28
CA MET A 65 -6.93 14.90 0.72
C MET A 65 -6.84 16.14 1.62
N GLU A 66 -7.96 16.61 2.17
CA GLU A 66 -8.01 17.74 3.12
C GLU A 66 -7.18 17.46 4.38
N ARG A 67 -7.19 16.20 4.84
CA ARG A 67 -6.36 15.72 5.96
C ARG A 67 -4.90 15.47 5.59
N ARG A 68 -4.49 15.77 4.35
CA ARG A 68 -3.14 15.51 3.83
C ARG A 68 -2.71 14.04 3.96
N LEU A 69 -3.65 13.11 3.92
CA LEU A 69 -3.35 11.68 3.94
C LEU A 69 -3.04 11.14 2.54
N ALA A 70 -3.62 11.72 1.49
CA ALA A 70 -3.41 11.33 0.11
C ALA A 70 -2.97 12.50 -0.77
N ALA A 71 -2.09 12.24 -1.73
CA ALA A 71 -1.57 13.25 -2.66
C ALA A 71 -2.52 13.41 -3.84
N SER A 72 -3.09 12.31 -4.32
CA SER A 72 -4.12 12.32 -5.36
C SER A 72 -5.07 11.14 -5.25
N VAL A 73 -6.28 11.33 -5.79
CA VAL A 73 -7.33 10.32 -5.86
C VAL A 73 -7.92 10.34 -7.27
N ASN A 74 -7.83 9.21 -7.99
CA ASN A 74 -8.62 9.05 -9.21
C ASN A 74 -9.92 8.35 -8.85
N ILE A 75 -11.05 8.94 -9.25
CA ILE A 75 -12.37 8.33 -9.13
C ILE A 75 -12.75 7.84 -10.52
N LEU A 76 -12.88 6.53 -10.67
CA LEU A 76 -13.20 5.91 -11.96
C LEU A 76 -14.70 5.93 -12.22
N CYS A 77 -15.06 5.62 -13.47
CA CYS A 77 -16.45 5.42 -13.85
C CYS A 77 -17.06 4.25 -13.06
N ARG A 78 -18.40 4.22 -13.03
CA ARG A 78 -19.18 3.14 -12.44
C ARG A 78 -18.75 1.77 -12.99
N THR A 79 -18.43 0.85 -12.09
CA THR A 79 -18.05 -0.53 -12.37
C THR A 79 -19.17 -1.50 -11.96
N SER A 80 -19.10 -2.72 -12.48
CA SER A 80 -19.89 -3.86 -12.04
C SER A 80 -19.00 -4.80 -11.25
N THR A 81 -19.38 -5.11 -10.01
CA THR A 81 -18.64 -5.99 -9.10
C THR A 81 -19.49 -7.22 -8.82
N MET A 82 -18.95 -8.40 -9.12
CA MET A 82 -19.55 -9.70 -8.74
C MET A 82 -18.81 -10.27 -7.53
N TYR A 83 -19.55 -10.75 -6.53
CA TYR A 83 -18.96 -11.36 -5.33
C TYR A 83 -19.89 -12.41 -4.72
N TYR A 84 -19.34 -13.29 -3.88
CA TYR A 84 -20.14 -14.26 -3.15
C TYR A 84 -20.68 -13.65 -1.85
N TRP A 85 -21.97 -13.82 -1.61
CA TRP A 85 -22.61 -13.53 -0.34
C TRP A 85 -23.63 -14.62 -0.02
N LYS A 86 -23.48 -15.28 1.13
CA LYS A 86 -24.33 -16.40 1.56
C LYS A 86 -24.46 -17.48 0.48
N ASP A 87 -23.34 -17.89 -0.09
CA ASP A 87 -23.22 -18.92 -1.15
C ASP A 87 -23.89 -18.58 -2.50
N GLU A 88 -24.38 -17.35 -2.66
CA GLU A 88 -24.93 -16.85 -3.91
C GLU A 88 -24.02 -15.79 -4.54
N ILE A 89 -23.97 -15.75 -5.86
CA ILE A 89 -23.30 -14.67 -6.60
C ILE A 89 -24.23 -13.44 -6.57
N GLN A 90 -23.69 -12.33 -6.09
CA GLN A 90 -24.34 -11.03 -6.09
C GLN A 90 -23.67 -10.12 -7.10
N ASP A 91 -24.46 -9.24 -7.71
CA ASP A 91 -24.01 -8.15 -8.55
C ASP A 91 -24.21 -6.82 -7.82
N ALA A 92 -23.18 -5.99 -7.78
CA ALA A 92 -23.26 -4.62 -7.27
C ALA A 92 -22.68 -3.63 -8.27
N SER A 93 -23.24 -2.42 -8.25
CA SER A 93 -22.68 -1.29 -8.98
C SER A 93 -21.88 -0.41 -8.03
N GLU A 94 -20.61 -0.20 -8.35
CA GLU A 94 -19.67 0.46 -7.44
C GLU A 94 -18.84 1.51 -8.18
N ILE A 95 -18.10 2.30 -7.41
CA ILE A 95 -17.13 3.28 -7.90
C ILE A 95 -15.77 2.89 -7.35
N LEU A 96 -14.81 2.68 -8.25
CA LEU A 96 -13.45 2.34 -7.90
C LEU A 96 -12.60 3.61 -7.74
N MET A 97 -11.88 3.70 -6.63
CA MET A 97 -10.97 4.79 -6.32
C MET A 97 -9.53 4.30 -6.32
N LEU A 98 -8.63 5.08 -6.93
CA LEU A 98 -7.19 4.84 -6.92
C LEU A 98 -6.47 5.99 -6.22
N VAL A 99 -6.09 5.77 -4.97
CA VAL A 99 -5.50 6.75 -4.06
C VAL A 99 -3.97 6.60 -4.06
N LYS A 100 -3.22 7.67 -4.33
CA LYS A 100 -1.76 7.67 -4.27
C LYS A 100 -1.32 8.37 -3.00
N THR A 101 -0.50 7.70 -2.22
CA THR A 101 -0.12 8.13 -0.88
C THR A 101 1.29 7.67 -0.51
N LYS A 102 1.84 8.21 0.57
CA LYS A 102 2.95 7.58 1.30
C LYS A 102 2.47 6.27 1.94
N THR A 103 3.33 5.26 1.93
CA THR A 103 3.06 3.95 2.54
C THR A 103 2.78 4.07 4.05
N SER A 104 3.42 5.03 4.73
CA SER A 104 3.20 5.32 6.16
C SER A 104 1.77 5.77 6.50
N ARG A 105 1.01 6.28 5.53
CA ARG A 105 -0.35 6.82 5.73
C ARG A 105 -1.47 5.80 5.48
N ILE A 106 -1.15 4.59 4.98
CA ILE A 106 -2.14 3.56 4.62
C ILE A 106 -3.08 3.26 5.79
N GLN A 107 -2.52 3.09 6.99
CA GLN A 107 -3.32 2.73 8.17
C GLN A 107 -4.32 3.84 8.52
N GLN A 108 -3.87 5.09 8.53
CA GLN A 108 -4.73 6.25 8.80
C GLN A 108 -5.85 6.38 7.76
N ILE A 109 -5.55 6.16 6.47
CA ILE A 109 -6.56 6.14 5.41
C ILE A 109 -7.56 5.00 5.62
N SER A 110 -7.06 3.79 5.90
CA SER A 110 -7.89 2.59 6.08
C SER A 110 -8.86 2.76 7.25
N ASP A 111 -8.38 3.31 8.37
CA ASP A 111 -9.21 3.55 9.55
C ASP A 111 -10.23 4.66 9.31
N TYR A 112 -9.84 5.73 8.61
CA TYR A 112 -10.77 6.77 8.21
C TYR A 112 -11.87 6.23 7.29
N VAL A 113 -11.51 5.51 6.22
CA VAL A 113 -12.48 4.92 5.31
C VAL A 113 -13.42 3.99 6.06
N ARG A 114 -12.91 3.09 6.91
CA ARG A 114 -13.77 2.21 7.74
C ARG A 114 -14.76 3.00 8.62
N SER A 115 -14.37 4.16 9.12
CA SER A 115 -15.22 4.98 10.00
C SER A 115 -16.39 5.69 9.29
N VAL A 116 -16.27 5.94 7.99
CA VAL A 116 -17.27 6.71 7.22
C VAL A 116 -17.95 5.90 6.11
N HIS A 117 -17.39 4.74 5.76
CA HIS A 117 -17.88 3.96 4.64
C HIS A 117 -19.24 3.32 4.95
N PRO A 118 -20.22 3.33 4.02
CA PRO A 118 -21.55 2.76 4.27
C PRO A 118 -21.55 1.25 4.51
N TYR A 119 -20.59 0.53 3.92
CA TYR A 119 -20.41 -0.90 4.15
C TYR A 119 -19.64 -1.16 5.45
N ALA A 120 -20.06 -2.20 6.18
CA ALA A 120 -19.38 -2.63 7.40
C ALA A 120 -17.93 -3.09 7.17
N ASN A 121 -17.64 -3.62 5.98
CA ASN A 121 -16.30 -4.04 5.58
C ASN A 121 -15.98 -3.53 4.16
N PRO A 122 -15.51 -2.27 4.01
CA PRO A 122 -15.10 -1.74 2.71
C PRO A 122 -13.87 -2.45 2.16
N GLU A 123 -13.77 -2.55 0.83
CA GLU A 123 -12.53 -2.97 0.18
C GLU A 123 -11.50 -1.85 0.28
N VAL A 124 -10.36 -2.14 0.91
CA VAL A 124 -9.19 -1.25 0.96
C VAL A 124 -7.94 -2.10 0.77
N LEU A 125 -7.38 -2.08 -0.43
CA LEU A 125 -6.19 -2.86 -0.80
C LEU A 125 -5.05 -1.93 -1.18
N SER A 126 -3.83 -2.19 -0.70
CA SER A 126 -2.65 -1.37 -1.01
C SER A 126 -1.58 -2.15 -1.77
N PHE A 127 -0.98 -1.50 -2.75
CA PHE A 127 0.13 -2.01 -3.55
C PHE A 127 1.32 -1.06 -3.42
N LEU A 128 2.50 -1.62 -3.17
CA LEU A 128 3.74 -0.84 -3.10
C LEU A 128 4.10 -0.29 -4.48
N VAL A 129 4.53 0.97 -4.52
CA VAL A 129 5.12 1.56 -5.72
C VAL A 129 6.60 1.24 -5.72
N GLU A 130 7.03 0.45 -6.70
CA GLU A 130 8.44 0.05 -6.86
C GLU A 130 9.27 1.10 -7.60
N ASP A 131 8.67 1.83 -8.55
CA ASP A 131 9.36 2.83 -9.36
C ASP A 131 8.41 3.90 -9.90
N GLY A 132 8.96 5.03 -10.35
CA GLY A 132 8.25 6.06 -11.09
C GLY A 132 9.06 7.35 -11.23
N SER A 133 8.43 8.39 -11.76
CA SER A 133 9.09 9.67 -11.99
C SER A 133 9.51 10.33 -10.67
N LEU A 134 10.81 10.60 -10.49
CA LEU A 134 11.36 11.27 -9.30
C LEU A 134 10.67 12.60 -9.00
N ALA A 135 10.35 13.38 -10.03
CA ALA A 135 9.65 14.64 -9.86
C ALA A 135 8.23 14.44 -9.31
N TYR A 136 7.55 13.37 -9.73
CA TYR A 136 6.21 13.03 -9.24
C TYR A 136 6.27 12.50 -7.80
N MET A 137 7.26 11.65 -7.48
CA MET A 137 7.46 11.14 -6.11
C MET A 137 7.74 12.29 -5.14
N LYS A 138 8.62 13.22 -5.54
CA LYS A 138 8.92 14.42 -4.75
C LYS A 138 7.67 15.28 -4.53
N TRP A 139 6.86 15.48 -5.56
CA TRP A 139 5.59 16.19 -5.42
C TRP A 139 4.63 15.50 -4.44
N MET A 140 4.56 14.16 -4.44
CA MET A 140 3.75 13.43 -3.46
C MET A 140 4.26 13.64 -2.03
N ASP A 141 5.58 13.67 -1.84
CA ASP A 141 6.19 13.95 -0.54
C ASP A 141 5.85 15.36 -0.02
N GLU A 142 5.89 16.35 -0.91
CA GLU A 142 5.51 17.74 -0.61
C GLU A 142 4.00 17.89 -0.35
N ALA A 143 3.17 17.13 -1.07
CA ALA A 143 1.72 17.16 -0.92
C ALA A 143 1.23 16.50 0.38
N ILE A 144 1.99 15.53 0.91
CA ILE A 144 1.72 14.80 2.16
C ILE A 144 2.94 14.94 3.08
N PRO A 145 3.10 16.08 3.78
CA PRO A 145 4.21 16.26 4.70
C PRO A 145 4.21 15.18 5.79
N ASP A 146 5.41 14.84 6.28
CA ASP A 146 5.54 14.05 7.51
C ASP A 146 5.12 14.93 8.70
N ASP A 147 4.47 14.32 9.70
CA ASP A 147 4.00 15.03 10.90
C ASP A 147 5.16 15.49 11.79
#